data_AF-A0A0D2APL4-F1
#
_entry.id   AF-A0A0D2APL4-F1
#
_cell.length_a   1.000
_cell.length_b   1.000
_cell.length_c   1.000
_cell.angle_alpha   90.00
_cell.angle_beta   90.00
_cell.angle_gamma   90.00
#
_symmetry.space_group_name_H-M   'P 1'
#
loop_
_entity.id
_entity.type
_entity.pdbx_description
1 polymer ?
#
loop_
_entity_poly.entity_id
_entity_poly.type
_entity_poly.pdbx_seq_one_letter_code
_entity_poly.pdbx_strand_id
1 'polypeptide(L)'
;MLQRSLLRSSRSFRAQIPSQRTAVASSIRAAPSPFIRSSSLYPSSSRVAARWYSDATSSSQESKPAEGEKAKEGENGKSDEAGLSEVDKLKKEIEAKNKEILSLKDSYLRSLADYRNLQDRTARDRQQAHDFALQKFARDLLPSIDNLTHALKSVPAERLAAPAADASQIHNDLTNLHKGVQLMETVLLDVLKKHGLTKYDPAVEGEKFDPNIHDAVFMAPQPDKEDGTVFHTQSPGYMLNGRVLRAAQVGVVKNS
;
A
#
# COMPACT_ATOMS: atom_id res chain seq x y z
N MET A 1 24.58 -68.62 40.52
CA MET A 1 23.23 -69.05 40.10
C MET A 1 23.16 -69.02 38.58
N LEU A 2 22.98 -70.19 37.98
CA LEU A 2 23.08 -70.45 36.55
C LEU A 2 21.81 -70.02 35.78
N GLN A 3 22.07 -69.47 34.58
CA GLN A 3 21.44 -69.77 33.27
C GLN A 3 19.92 -69.67 33.00
N ARG A 4 19.65 -69.10 31.80
CA ARG A 4 18.62 -69.46 30.79
C ARG A 4 17.16 -69.14 31.17
N SER A 5 16.22 -68.84 30.29
CA SER A 5 16.10 -68.71 28.83
C SER A 5 14.69 -68.19 28.53
N LEU A 6 14.52 -67.51 27.39
CA LEU A 6 13.37 -67.53 26.45
C LEU A 6 11.98 -67.91 26.99
N LEU A 7 10.96 -67.09 26.73
CA LEU A 7 9.70 -67.59 26.13
C LEU A 7 8.79 -66.46 25.60
N ARG A 8 8.41 -66.71 24.36
CA ARG A 8 7.49 -66.06 23.43
C ARG A 8 6.04 -66.26 23.90
N SER A 9 5.16 -65.27 23.79
CA SER A 9 3.71 -65.52 23.65
C SER A 9 2.95 -64.29 23.15
N SER A 10 2.51 -64.40 21.90
CA SER A 10 1.48 -63.61 21.24
C SER A 10 0.09 -63.94 21.79
N ARG A 11 -0.76 -62.92 22.02
CA ARG A 11 -2.22 -63.09 22.02
C ARG A 11 -2.90 -61.97 21.23
N SER A 12 -3.31 -62.34 20.02
CA SER A 12 -4.39 -61.75 19.23
C SER A 12 -5.76 -62.04 19.86
N PHE A 13 -6.75 -61.17 19.61
CA PHE A 13 -8.21 -61.42 19.40
C PHE A 13 -8.94 -60.07 19.62
N ARG A 14 -9.31 -59.31 18.58
CA ARG A 14 -10.55 -59.38 17.77
C ARG A 14 -11.83 -59.46 18.61
N ALA A 15 -12.59 -58.36 18.67
CA ALA A 15 -14.00 -58.34 19.03
C ALA A 15 -14.76 -57.39 18.09
N GLN A 16 -15.94 -57.84 17.68
CA GLN A 16 -16.78 -57.34 16.58
C GLN A 16 -17.83 -56.32 17.04
N ILE A 17 -18.37 -55.63 16.03
CA ILE A 17 -19.49 -54.68 15.95
C ILE A 17 -20.85 -55.32 16.37
N PRO A 18 -21.84 -54.51 16.78
CA PRO A 18 -23.11 -54.41 16.03
C PRO A 18 -23.51 -52.93 15.80
N SER A 19 -23.83 -52.47 14.58
CA SER A 19 -25.12 -52.57 13.88
C SER A 19 -26.30 -52.00 14.68
N GLN A 20 -26.77 -50.79 14.33
CA GLN A 20 -28.18 -50.54 13.98
C GLN A 20 -28.32 -49.31 13.06
N ARG A 21 -29.19 -49.48 12.06
CA ARG A 21 -29.57 -48.54 10.99
C ARG A 21 -30.77 -47.72 11.45
N THR A 22 -30.85 -46.45 11.05
CA THR A 22 -32.12 -45.83 10.63
C THR A 22 -31.86 -44.86 9.49
N ALA A 23 -32.75 -44.92 8.52
CA ALA A 23 -32.69 -44.25 7.23
C ALA A 23 -33.22 -42.82 7.28
N VAL A 24 -32.66 -41.93 6.47
CA VAL A 24 -33.42 -40.80 5.92
C VAL A 24 -33.04 -40.64 4.46
N ALA A 25 -34.03 -40.85 3.59
CA ALA A 25 -33.98 -40.55 2.18
C ALA A 25 -34.06 -39.03 1.96
N SER A 26 -33.38 -38.51 0.94
CA SER A 26 -34.00 -37.74 -0.15
C SER A 26 -33.02 -36.84 -0.93
N SER A 27 -33.17 -36.90 -2.25
CA SER A 27 -32.81 -35.89 -3.26
C SER A 27 -31.34 -35.69 -3.62
N ILE A 28 -30.94 -36.37 -4.69
CA ILE A 28 -29.89 -35.92 -5.62
C ILE A 28 -30.41 -34.65 -6.29
N ARG A 29 -29.86 -33.48 -5.93
CA ARG A 29 -30.05 -32.26 -6.71
C ARG A 29 -28.84 -32.08 -7.61
N ALA A 30 -29.04 -32.37 -8.90
CA ALA A 30 -28.09 -32.06 -9.96
C ALA A 30 -27.76 -30.56 -9.95
N ALA A 31 -26.48 -30.22 -9.84
CA ALA A 31 -26.01 -28.85 -10.01
C ALA A 31 -25.97 -28.52 -11.52
N PRO A 32 -26.54 -27.40 -11.98
CA PRO A 32 -26.35 -26.96 -13.36
C PRO A 32 -24.94 -26.38 -13.52
N SER A 33 -24.20 -26.93 -14.46
CA SER A 33 -22.93 -26.40 -14.97
C SER A 33 -23.09 -24.94 -15.41
N PRO A 34 -22.17 -24.02 -15.09
CA PRO A 34 -22.22 -22.69 -15.65
C PRO A 34 -21.85 -22.75 -17.13
N PHE A 35 -22.81 -22.38 -17.98
CA PHE A 35 -22.62 -22.12 -19.41
C PHE A 35 -21.49 -21.09 -19.59
N ILE A 36 -20.40 -21.51 -20.22
CA ILE A 36 -19.36 -20.63 -20.74
C ILE A 36 -19.99 -19.83 -21.89
N ARG A 37 -20.37 -18.57 -21.65
CA ARG A 37 -20.69 -17.63 -22.72
C ARG A 37 -19.39 -17.14 -23.34
N SER A 38 -19.05 -17.65 -24.51
CA SER A 38 -18.04 -17.07 -25.40
C SER A 38 -18.56 -15.74 -25.96
N SER A 39 -18.29 -14.64 -25.28
CA SER A 39 -18.42 -13.31 -25.89
C SER A 39 -17.21 -13.07 -26.78
N SER A 40 -17.39 -13.13 -28.10
CA SER A 40 -16.42 -12.63 -29.07
C SER A 40 -16.31 -11.11 -28.95
N LEU A 41 -15.32 -10.64 -28.19
CA LEU A 41 -14.89 -9.25 -28.22
C LEU A 41 -14.02 -9.07 -29.47
N TYR A 42 -14.63 -8.50 -30.52
CA TYR A 42 -13.91 -7.97 -31.67
C TYR A 42 -12.92 -6.90 -31.19
N PRO A 43 -11.64 -6.93 -31.60
CA PRO A 43 -10.75 -5.79 -31.39
C PRO A 43 -11.20 -4.65 -32.30
N SER A 44 -11.78 -3.61 -31.70
CA SER A 44 -11.93 -2.29 -32.33
C SER A 44 -10.54 -1.77 -32.66
N SER A 45 -10.21 -1.72 -33.95
CA SER A 45 -9.00 -1.11 -34.47
C SER A 45 -9.06 0.40 -34.22
N SER A 46 -8.46 0.88 -33.13
CA SER A 46 -8.18 2.30 -32.98
C SER A 46 -7.18 2.70 -34.06
N ARG A 47 -7.64 3.53 -35.00
CA ARG A 47 -6.80 4.14 -36.03
C ARG A 47 -5.80 5.06 -35.33
N VAL A 48 -4.55 4.65 -35.24
CA VAL A 48 -3.44 5.54 -34.92
C VAL A 48 -3.35 6.55 -36.06
N ALA A 49 -3.69 7.80 -35.78
CA ALA A 49 -3.48 8.90 -36.70
C ALA A 49 -1.97 9.04 -36.94
N ALA A 50 -1.49 8.60 -38.10
CA ALA A 50 -0.16 8.90 -38.60
C ALA A 50 -0.08 10.42 -38.77
N ARG A 51 0.65 11.10 -37.88
CA ARG A 51 1.06 12.49 -38.07
C ARG A 51 2.12 12.51 -39.15
N TRP A 52 1.74 13.01 -40.32
CA TRP A 52 2.66 13.36 -41.40
C TRP A 52 3.42 14.62 -40.97
N TYR A 53 4.71 14.50 -40.71
CA TYR A 53 5.62 15.64 -40.74
C TYR A 53 6.21 15.71 -42.15
N SER A 54 5.70 16.65 -42.94
CA SER A 54 6.42 17.20 -44.07
C SER A 54 7.45 18.18 -43.52
N ASP A 55 8.73 17.87 -43.68
CA ASP A 55 9.71 18.92 -43.91
C ASP A 55 10.71 18.44 -44.95
N ALA A 56 10.71 19.15 -46.07
CA ALA A 56 11.62 18.98 -47.16
C ALA A 56 12.77 19.96 -46.94
N THR A 57 13.99 19.47 -46.84
CA THR A 57 15.17 20.28 -47.14
C THR A 57 16.18 19.46 -47.91
N SER A 58 16.50 20.00 -49.07
CA SER A 58 17.48 19.55 -50.04
C SER A 58 18.90 19.59 -49.47
N SER A 59 19.68 18.54 -49.72
CA SER A 59 21.11 18.71 -50.01
C SER A 59 21.58 17.56 -50.91
N SER A 60 21.57 17.84 -52.20
CA SER A 60 22.43 17.21 -53.20
C SER A 60 23.90 17.46 -52.88
N GLN A 61 24.72 16.41 -52.84
CA GLN A 61 26.16 16.53 -53.11
C GLN A 61 26.70 15.25 -53.76
N GLU A 62 27.50 15.49 -54.79
CA GLU A 62 27.99 14.59 -55.83
C GLU A 62 29.09 13.62 -55.42
N SER A 63 29.22 12.60 -56.26
CA SER A 63 30.31 11.64 -56.39
C SER A 63 31.45 12.16 -57.28
N LYS A 64 32.72 11.79 -56.99
CA LYS A 64 33.75 11.24 -57.92
C LYS A 64 35.15 11.03 -57.27
N PRO A 65 36.13 10.31 -57.90
CA PRO A 65 36.64 9.01 -57.42
C PRO A 65 38.18 8.94 -57.20
N ALA A 66 38.71 7.77 -56.85
CA ALA A 66 40.12 7.42 -57.04
C ALA A 66 40.29 5.94 -57.43
N GLU A 67 40.97 5.70 -58.56
CA GLU A 67 41.44 4.41 -59.07
C GLU A 67 42.75 3.95 -58.42
N GLY A 68 43.03 2.64 -58.47
CA GLY A 68 44.36 2.07 -58.22
C GLY A 68 44.40 0.53 -58.15
N GLU A 69 44.70 -0.11 -59.28
CA GLU A 69 45.12 -1.51 -59.54
C GLU A 69 46.03 -2.17 -58.45
N LYS A 70 46.20 -3.50 -58.28
CA LYS A 70 46.35 -4.60 -59.26
C LYS A 70 46.25 -5.99 -58.58
N ALA A 71 45.95 -6.99 -59.40
CA ALA A 71 45.72 -8.41 -59.14
C ALA A 71 46.89 -9.25 -58.59
N LYS A 72 46.57 -10.42 -58.00
CA LYS A 72 47.04 -11.74 -58.46
C LYS A 72 46.32 -12.92 -57.78
N GLU A 73 45.79 -13.82 -58.61
CA GLU A 73 45.39 -15.19 -58.28
C GLU A 73 46.62 -16.09 -57.97
N GLY A 74 46.36 -17.16 -57.21
CA GLY A 74 47.26 -18.29 -57.01
C GLY A 74 46.47 -19.45 -56.40
N GLU A 75 46.28 -20.48 -57.20
CA GLU A 75 45.40 -21.64 -57.02
C GLU A 75 46.02 -22.78 -56.19
N ASN A 76 45.14 -23.49 -55.48
CA ASN A 76 45.17 -24.93 -55.13
C ASN A 76 46.13 -25.48 -54.05
N GLY A 77 45.50 -26.05 -53.01
CA GLY A 77 46.10 -26.91 -51.99
C GLY A 77 45.05 -27.81 -51.32
N LYS A 78 44.17 -28.42 -52.12
CA LYS A 78 43.04 -29.22 -51.65
C LYS A 78 43.43 -30.69 -51.43
N SER A 79 43.77 -31.05 -50.20
CA SER A 79 43.56 -32.42 -49.70
C SER A 79 43.62 -32.60 -48.16
N ASP A 80 43.48 -31.54 -47.36
CA ASP A 80 43.22 -31.62 -45.90
C ASP A 80 42.23 -30.55 -45.35
N GLU A 81 41.77 -29.61 -46.19
CA GLU A 81 40.96 -28.43 -45.79
C GLU A 81 39.46 -28.67 -45.60
N ALA A 82 38.90 -29.79 -46.09
CA ALA A 82 37.45 -30.01 -46.06
C ALA A 82 36.92 -30.16 -44.62
N GLY A 83 37.64 -30.90 -43.78
CA GLY A 83 37.31 -31.06 -42.36
C GLY A 83 37.56 -29.79 -41.53
N LEU A 84 38.55 -28.98 -41.89
CA LEU A 84 38.83 -27.70 -41.23
C LEU A 84 37.73 -26.65 -41.51
N SER A 85 37.17 -26.64 -42.72
CA SER A 85 36.09 -25.71 -43.11
C SER A 85 34.74 -25.98 -42.41
N GLU A 86 34.41 -27.25 -42.16
CA GLU A 86 33.21 -27.63 -41.40
C GLU A 86 33.39 -27.37 -39.91
N VAL A 87 34.58 -27.67 -39.39
CA VAL A 87 34.95 -27.37 -38.00
C VAL A 87 34.87 -25.86 -37.73
N ASP A 88 35.28 -25.01 -38.67
CA ASP A 88 35.19 -23.55 -38.50
C ASP A 88 33.77 -22.99 -38.62
N LYS A 89 32.89 -23.63 -39.42
CA LYS A 89 31.45 -23.32 -39.42
C LYS A 89 30.80 -23.70 -38.09
N LEU A 90 31.10 -24.90 -37.57
CA LEU A 90 30.60 -25.36 -36.27
C LEU A 90 31.10 -24.46 -35.12
N LYS A 91 32.35 -24.00 -35.15
CA LYS A 91 32.86 -23.03 -34.16
C LYS A 91 32.07 -21.72 -34.20
N LYS A 92 31.79 -21.17 -35.40
CA LYS A 92 30.99 -19.95 -35.55
C LYS A 92 29.56 -20.13 -35.05
N GLU A 93 28.94 -21.28 -35.29
CA GLU A 93 27.62 -21.62 -34.75
C GLU A 93 27.62 -21.73 -33.21
N ILE A 94 28.64 -22.38 -32.64
CA ILE A 94 28.82 -22.47 -31.18
C ILE A 94 29.00 -21.08 -30.57
N GLU A 95 29.81 -20.21 -31.18
CA GLU A 95 29.99 -18.83 -30.73
C GLU A 95 28.69 -18.01 -30.81
N ALA A 96 27.92 -18.16 -31.89
CA ALA A 96 26.61 -17.51 -32.03
C ALA A 96 25.64 -17.99 -30.92
N LYS A 97 25.57 -19.30 -30.69
CA LYS A 97 24.75 -19.89 -29.62
C LYS A 97 25.20 -19.45 -28.23
N ASN A 98 26.50 -19.33 -27.99
CA ASN A 98 27.02 -18.82 -26.73
C ASN A 98 26.63 -17.36 -26.50
N LYS A 99 26.68 -16.51 -27.54
CA LYS A 99 26.20 -15.12 -27.47
C LYS A 99 24.70 -15.05 -27.20
N GLU A 100 23.89 -15.87 -27.86
CA GLU A 100 22.46 -16.00 -27.59
C GLU A 100 22.21 -16.39 -26.12
N ILE A 101 22.90 -17.42 -25.62
CA ILE A 101 22.80 -17.86 -24.22
C ILE A 101 23.17 -16.75 -23.25
N LEU A 102 24.23 -15.98 -23.51
CA LEU A 102 24.62 -14.85 -22.67
C LEU A 102 23.54 -13.77 -22.66
N SER A 103 22.97 -13.42 -23.82
CA SER A 103 21.89 -12.43 -23.92
C SER A 103 20.61 -12.87 -23.20
N LEU A 104 20.27 -14.16 -23.28
CA LEU A 104 19.11 -14.74 -22.60
C LEU A 104 19.33 -14.80 -21.09
N LYS A 105 20.52 -15.16 -20.63
CA LYS A 105 20.88 -15.15 -19.21
C LYS A 105 20.80 -13.75 -18.63
N ASP A 106 21.32 -12.75 -19.34
CA ASP A 106 21.24 -11.35 -18.92
C ASP A 106 19.77 -10.87 -18.83
N SER A 107 18.98 -11.15 -19.88
CA SER A 107 17.54 -10.84 -19.90
C SER A 107 16.79 -11.53 -18.74
N TYR A 108 17.13 -12.79 -18.48
CA TYR A 108 16.54 -13.57 -17.39
C TYR A 108 16.89 -12.97 -16.01
N LEU A 109 18.18 -12.71 -15.75
CA LEU A 109 18.64 -12.12 -14.49
C LEU A 109 18.02 -10.74 -14.26
N ARG A 110 17.89 -9.93 -15.31
CA ARG A 110 17.21 -8.65 -15.25
C ARG A 110 15.74 -8.80 -14.91
N SER A 111 15.01 -9.70 -15.59
CA SER A 111 13.60 -9.96 -15.30
C SER A 111 13.37 -10.48 -13.88
N LEU A 112 14.30 -11.30 -13.36
CA LEU A 112 14.29 -11.79 -11.98
C LEU A 112 14.48 -10.64 -10.99
N ALA A 113 15.38 -9.70 -11.27
CA ALA A 113 15.60 -8.52 -10.46
C ALA A 113 14.35 -7.61 -10.46
N ASP A 114 13.76 -7.36 -11.63
CA ASP A 114 12.53 -6.57 -11.76
C ASP A 114 11.37 -7.21 -10.98
N TYR A 115 11.24 -8.54 -11.03
CA TYR A 115 10.24 -9.27 -10.27
C TYR A 115 10.42 -9.11 -8.75
N ARG A 116 11.66 -9.22 -8.23
CA ARG A 116 11.94 -8.99 -6.80
C ARG A 116 11.61 -7.55 -6.37
N ASN A 117 12.02 -6.57 -7.17
CA ASN A 117 11.69 -5.16 -6.91
C ASN A 117 10.17 -4.92 -6.88
N LEU A 118 9.43 -5.58 -7.78
CA LEU A 118 7.97 -5.52 -7.80
C LEU A 118 7.35 -6.17 -6.56
N GLN A 119 7.85 -7.35 -6.15
CA GLN A 119 7.38 -8.02 -4.93
C GLN A 119 7.56 -7.13 -3.70
N ASP A 120 8.75 -6.56 -3.53
CA ASP A 120 9.05 -5.67 -2.40
C ASP A 120 8.19 -4.41 -2.42
N ARG A 121 8.02 -3.80 -3.60
CA ARG A 121 7.12 -2.65 -3.77
C ARG A 121 5.68 -3.00 -3.40
N THR A 122 5.17 -4.10 -3.93
CA THR A 122 3.80 -4.56 -3.67
C THR A 122 3.59 -4.92 -2.20
N ALA A 123 4.62 -5.42 -1.51
CA ALA A 123 4.55 -5.68 -0.07
C ALA A 123 4.40 -4.36 0.72
N ARG A 124 5.20 -3.34 0.41
CA ARG A 124 5.12 -2.01 1.04
C ARG A 124 3.78 -1.33 0.72
N ASP A 125 3.33 -1.38 -0.53
CA ASP A 125 2.06 -0.79 -0.95
C ASP A 125 0.87 -1.45 -0.25
N ARG A 126 0.90 -2.78 -0.04
CA ARG A 126 -0.12 -3.50 0.74
C ARG A 126 -0.12 -3.11 2.21
N GLN A 127 1.06 -2.96 2.82
CA GLN A 127 1.17 -2.51 4.21
C GLN A 127 0.63 -1.08 4.35
N GLN A 128 1.04 -0.16 3.47
CA GLN A 128 0.53 1.21 3.47
C GLN A 128 -0.98 1.27 3.24
N ALA A 129 -1.52 0.45 2.33
CA ALA A 129 -2.95 0.38 2.09
C ALA A 129 -3.71 -0.11 3.32
N HIS A 130 -3.14 -1.03 4.10
CA HIS A 130 -3.72 -1.51 5.35
C HIS A 130 -3.66 -0.43 6.44
N ASP A 131 -2.48 0.16 6.66
CA ASP A 131 -2.25 1.13 7.73
C ASP A 131 -3.04 2.43 7.53
N PHE A 132 -3.31 2.80 6.27
CA PHE A 132 -4.08 4.00 5.92
C PHE A 132 -5.45 3.72 5.30
N ALA A 133 -5.97 2.50 5.43
CA ALA A 133 -7.29 2.11 4.89
C ALA A 133 -8.41 3.03 5.40
N LEU A 134 -8.35 3.38 6.69
CA LEU A 134 -9.36 4.19 7.38
C LEU A 134 -9.16 5.70 7.22
N GLN A 135 -8.14 6.15 6.48
CA GLN A 135 -7.78 7.57 6.38
C GLN A 135 -8.95 8.44 5.90
N LYS A 136 -9.64 8.02 4.83
CA LYS A 136 -10.76 8.80 4.26
C LYS A 136 -11.94 8.85 5.23
N PHE A 137 -12.31 7.69 5.78
CA PHE A 137 -13.40 7.58 6.74
C PHE A 137 -13.13 8.42 8.00
N ALA A 138 -11.93 8.33 8.55
CA ALA A 138 -11.53 9.12 9.71
C ALA A 138 -11.62 10.62 9.42
N ARG A 139 -11.16 11.08 8.25
CA ARG A 139 -11.24 12.49 7.84
C ARG A 139 -12.68 13.00 7.81
N ASP A 140 -13.58 12.23 7.22
CA ASP A 140 -15.00 12.58 7.11
C ASP A 140 -15.72 12.55 8.47
N LEU A 141 -15.18 11.80 9.44
CA LEU A 141 -15.72 11.72 10.81
C LEU A 141 -15.26 12.88 11.71
N LEU A 142 -14.11 13.51 11.45
CA LEU A 142 -13.57 14.58 12.29
C LEU A 142 -14.56 15.74 12.55
N PRO A 143 -15.30 16.28 11.56
CA PRO A 143 -16.25 17.36 11.80
C PRO A 143 -17.34 16.98 12.82
N SER A 144 -17.75 15.71 12.86
CA SER A 144 -18.73 15.23 13.83
C SER A 144 -18.16 15.21 15.25
N ILE A 145 -16.88 14.84 15.39
CA ILE A 145 -16.17 14.87 16.69
C ILE A 145 -16.05 16.32 17.16
N ASP A 146 -15.65 17.22 16.26
CA ASP A 146 -15.51 18.64 16.58
C ASP A 146 -16.85 19.26 17.00
N ASN A 147 -17.96 18.85 16.37
CA ASN A 147 -19.30 19.27 16.77
C ASN A 147 -19.66 18.80 18.18
N LEU A 148 -19.24 17.61 18.60
CA LEU A 148 -19.43 17.15 19.98
C LEU A 148 -18.64 18.03 20.96
N THR A 149 -17.38 18.32 20.66
CA THR A 149 -16.57 19.24 21.49
C THR A 149 -17.16 20.65 21.51
N HIS A 150 -17.71 21.14 20.39
CA HIS A 150 -18.39 22.43 20.31
C HIS A 150 -19.68 22.44 21.13
N ALA A 151 -20.46 21.36 21.09
CA ALA A 151 -21.66 21.21 21.91
C ALA A 151 -21.36 21.18 23.41
N LEU A 152 -20.22 20.62 23.83
CA LEU A 152 -19.77 20.69 25.22
C LEU A 152 -19.36 22.11 25.61
N LYS A 153 -18.64 22.83 24.73
CA LYS A 153 -18.21 24.22 24.96
C LYS A 153 -19.34 25.23 24.94
N SER A 154 -20.47 24.94 24.28
CA SER A 154 -21.61 25.87 24.17
C SER A 154 -22.40 26.01 25.48
N VAL A 155 -22.27 25.04 26.39
CA VAL A 155 -22.88 25.11 27.72
C VAL A 155 -21.97 25.96 28.63
N PRO A 156 -22.43 27.12 29.14
CA PRO A 156 -21.60 27.98 29.98
C PRO A 156 -21.22 27.27 31.28
N ALA A 157 -19.96 27.40 31.70
CA ALA A 157 -19.49 26.81 32.96
C ALA A 157 -20.30 27.29 34.18
N GLU A 158 -20.78 28.53 34.16
CA GLU A 158 -21.65 29.11 35.21
C GLU A 158 -22.98 28.34 35.36
N ARG A 159 -23.53 27.84 34.25
CA ARG A 159 -24.77 27.05 34.24
C ARG A 159 -24.56 25.62 34.72
N LEU A 160 -23.32 25.14 34.70
CA LEU A 160 -22.92 23.82 35.22
C LEU A 160 -22.47 23.87 36.69
N ALA A 161 -21.96 25.03 37.14
CA ALA A 161 -21.41 25.23 38.48
C ALA A 161 -22.41 25.86 39.48
N ALA A 162 -23.67 26.06 39.08
CA ALA A 162 -24.69 26.63 39.96
C ALA A 162 -24.81 25.82 41.27
N PRO A 163 -24.83 26.48 42.44
CA PRO A 163 -24.84 25.80 43.72
C PRO A 163 -26.08 24.91 43.87
N ALA A 164 -25.85 23.69 44.37
CA ALA A 164 -26.86 22.64 44.54
C ALA A 164 -28.12 23.04 45.36
N ALA A 165 -28.07 24.19 46.04
CA ALA A 165 -29.18 24.74 46.83
C ALA A 165 -30.38 25.22 45.97
N ASP A 166 -30.14 25.66 44.72
CA ASP A 166 -31.19 26.12 43.78
C ASP A 166 -31.29 25.22 42.54
N ALA A 167 -30.82 23.98 42.63
CA ALA A 167 -30.81 23.02 41.54
C ALA A 167 -32.23 22.56 41.18
N SER A 168 -32.92 23.35 40.36
CA SER A 168 -34.13 22.90 39.66
C SER A 168 -33.85 21.57 38.94
N GLN A 169 -34.87 20.73 38.75
CA GLN A 169 -34.75 19.47 38.00
C GLN A 169 -34.06 19.66 36.64
N ILE A 170 -34.32 20.79 35.99
CA ILE A 170 -33.72 21.22 34.72
C ILE A 170 -32.19 21.32 34.81
N HIS A 171 -31.62 21.82 35.91
CA HIS A 171 -30.17 21.89 36.09
C HIS A 171 -29.56 20.49 36.20
N ASN A 172 -30.19 19.59 36.97
CA ASN A 172 -29.73 18.21 37.09
C ASN A 172 -29.80 17.47 35.74
N ASP A 173 -30.88 17.66 34.97
CA ASP A 173 -31.02 17.07 33.64
C ASP A 173 -29.94 17.59 32.66
N LEU A 174 -29.64 18.89 32.70
CA LEU A 174 -28.59 19.50 31.89
C LEU A 174 -27.19 18.98 32.27
N THR A 175 -26.88 18.89 33.56
CA THR A 175 -25.57 18.35 34.01
C THR A 175 -25.42 16.87 33.66
N ASN A 176 -26.49 16.08 33.78
CA ASN A 176 -26.50 14.68 33.37
C ASN A 176 -26.32 14.52 31.85
N LEU A 177 -27.00 15.34 31.05
CA LEU A 177 -26.84 15.37 29.60
C LEU A 177 -25.40 15.75 29.21
N HIS A 178 -24.84 16.81 29.79
CA HIS A 178 -23.46 17.24 29.53
C HIS A 178 -22.46 16.12 29.85
N LYS A 179 -22.59 15.46 31.01
CA LYS A 179 -21.77 14.29 31.37
C LYS A 179 -21.96 13.14 30.38
N GLY A 180 -23.18 12.87 29.95
CA GLY A 180 -23.48 11.83 28.96
C GLY A 180 -22.76 12.08 27.63
N VAL A 181 -22.81 13.32 27.11
CA VAL A 181 -22.12 13.70 25.87
C VAL A 181 -20.59 13.65 26.05
N GLN A 182 -20.07 14.07 27.20
CA GLN A 182 -18.65 13.97 27.52
C GLN A 182 -18.17 12.51 27.52
N LEU A 183 -18.96 11.60 28.09
CA LEU A 183 -18.65 10.16 28.04
C LEU A 183 -18.65 9.64 26.61
N MET A 184 -19.59 10.06 25.76
CA MET A 184 -19.59 9.67 24.34
C MET A 184 -18.33 10.14 23.61
N GLU A 185 -17.88 11.39 23.84
CA GLU A 185 -16.64 11.91 23.26
C GLU A 185 -15.43 11.06 23.70
N THR A 186 -15.31 10.75 24.99
CA THR A 186 -14.19 9.95 25.51
C THR A 186 -14.16 8.54 24.92
N VAL A 187 -15.30 7.84 24.90
CA VAL A 187 -15.40 6.51 24.31
C VAL A 187 -15.07 6.53 22.81
N LEU A 188 -15.55 7.54 22.09
CA LEU A 188 -15.25 7.70 20.67
C LEU A 188 -13.75 7.92 20.43
N LEU A 189 -13.13 8.82 21.18
CA LEU A 189 -11.68 9.06 21.09
C LEU A 189 -10.88 7.80 21.43
N ASP A 190 -11.31 7.01 22.41
CA ASP A 190 -10.61 5.77 22.79
C ASP A 190 -10.75 4.68 21.73
N VAL A 191 -11.90 4.58 21.05
CA VAL A 191 -12.06 3.70 19.88
C VAL A 191 -11.12 4.15 18.75
N LEU A 192 -11.05 5.46 18.47
CA LEU A 192 -10.18 6.01 17.43
C LEU A 192 -8.69 5.77 17.73
N LYS A 193 -8.27 5.90 18.99
CA LYS A 193 -6.91 5.57 19.44
C LYS A 193 -6.55 4.10 19.19
N LYS A 194 -7.47 3.16 19.40
CA LYS A 194 -7.24 1.73 19.11
C LYS A 194 -6.95 1.47 17.63
N HIS A 195 -7.46 2.33 16.74
CA HIS A 195 -7.21 2.27 15.29
C HIS A 195 -6.04 3.17 14.84
N GLY A 196 -5.21 3.64 15.78
CA GLY A 196 -4.00 4.41 15.47
C GLY A 196 -4.24 5.90 15.24
N LEU A 197 -5.43 6.43 15.54
CA LEU A 197 -5.72 7.86 15.47
C LEU A 197 -5.40 8.55 16.80
N THR A 198 -4.42 9.45 16.79
CA THR A 198 -4.05 10.25 17.97
C THR A 198 -4.48 11.71 17.77
N LYS A 199 -5.15 12.26 18.80
CA LYS A 199 -5.48 13.69 18.90
C LYS A 199 -4.28 14.40 19.55
N TYR A 200 -3.87 15.53 19.00
CA TYR A 200 -2.86 16.41 19.60
C TYR A 200 -3.39 17.85 19.68
N ASP A 201 -3.02 18.54 20.76
CA ASP A 201 -3.46 19.91 21.04
C ASP A 201 -2.27 20.77 21.51
N PRO A 202 -1.63 21.52 20.60
CA PRO A 202 -0.39 22.25 20.88
C PRO A 202 -0.55 23.41 21.88
N ALA A 203 -1.77 23.93 22.08
CA ALA A 203 -2.01 25.01 23.04
C ALA A 203 -1.94 24.54 24.49
N VAL A 204 -2.23 23.28 24.78
CA VAL A 204 -2.14 22.71 26.14
C VAL A 204 -0.68 22.52 26.54
N GLU A 205 0.15 22.14 25.58
CA GLU A 205 1.56 21.83 25.79
C GLU A 205 2.46 23.08 25.67
N GLY A 206 1.94 24.18 25.11
CA GLY A 206 2.69 25.41 24.91
C GLY A 206 3.81 25.23 23.88
N GLU A 207 3.59 24.37 22.88
CA GLU A 207 4.61 24.01 21.90
C GLU A 207 4.92 25.15 20.94
N LYS A 208 6.15 25.12 20.40
CA LYS A 208 6.55 25.99 19.29
C LYS A 208 5.80 25.59 18.03
N PHE A 209 5.46 26.57 17.21
CA PHE A 209 4.78 26.32 15.95
C PHE A 209 5.67 25.51 14.98
N ASP A 210 5.21 24.33 14.57
CA ASP A 210 5.81 23.52 13.50
C ASP A 210 4.87 23.48 12.28
N PRO A 211 5.28 24.04 11.12
CA PRO A 211 4.49 24.03 9.89
C PRO A 211 4.11 22.64 9.36
N ASN A 212 4.81 21.57 9.76
CA ASN A 212 4.50 20.22 9.27
C ASN A 212 3.23 19.65 9.92
N ILE A 213 2.91 20.09 11.13
CA ILE A 213 1.79 19.58 11.95
C ILE A 213 0.76 20.68 12.26
N HIS A 214 1.13 21.96 12.23
CA HIS A 214 0.26 23.07 12.62
C HIS A 214 -0.13 23.96 11.43
N ASP A 215 -1.37 24.43 11.44
CA ASP A 215 -1.92 25.42 10.51
C ASP A 215 -2.19 26.73 11.26
N ALA A 216 -1.36 27.75 11.00
CA ALA A 216 -1.47 29.05 11.66
C ALA A 216 -2.57 29.90 11.01
N VAL A 217 -3.75 29.92 11.63
CA VAL A 217 -4.91 30.64 11.08
C VAL A 217 -4.84 32.14 11.41
N PHE A 218 -4.28 32.51 12.56
CA PHE A 218 -4.14 33.90 12.97
C PHE A 218 -2.94 34.13 13.90
N MET A 219 -2.52 35.38 13.98
CA MET A 219 -1.44 35.82 14.86
C MET A 219 -1.95 36.91 15.80
N ALA A 220 -1.57 36.85 17.07
CA ALA A 220 -1.93 37.86 18.06
C ALA A 220 -0.74 38.19 18.97
N PRO A 221 -0.57 39.46 19.40
CA PRO A 221 0.41 39.81 20.41
C PRO A 221 -0.03 39.27 21.77
N GLN A 222 0.87 38.61 22.47
CA GLN A 222 0.68 38.10 23.83
C GLN A 222 1.95 38.41 24.63
N PRO A 223 1.93 39.43 25.51
CA PRO A 223 3.13 39.89 26.22
C PRO A 223 3.72 38.83 27.16
N ASP A 224 2.92 37.83 27.54
CA ASP A 224 3.29 36.79 28.49
C ASP A 224 3.98 35.57 27.84
N LYS A 225 4.02 35.49 26.49
CA LYS A 225 4.50 34.31 25.75
C LYS A 225 5.55 34.67 24.70
N GLU A 226 6.45 33.72 24.42
CA GLU A 226 7.48 33.87 23.39
C GLU A 226 6.90 33.89 21.97
N ASP A 227 7.52 34.65 21.07
CA ASP A 227 7.18 34.70 19.65
C ASP A 227 7.31 33.34 18.98
N GLY A 228 6.35 33.04 18.09
CA GLY A 228 6.31 31.75 17.38
C GLY A 228 5.76 30.59 18.21
N THR A 229 5.32 30.84 19.45
CA THR A 229 4.65 29.83 20.28
C THR A 229 3.17 29.76 19.97
N VAL A 230 2.57 28.56 20.06
CA VAL A 230 1.11 28.41 19.96
C VAL A 230 0.45 28.85 21.26
N PHE A 231 -0.46 29.82 21.21
CA PHE A 231 -1.18 30.26 22.40
C PHE A 231 -2.60 29.70 22.51
N HIS A 232 -3.24 29.41 21.38
CA HIS A 232 -4.62 28.95 21.32
C HIS A 232 -4.82 27.98 20.16
N THR A 233 -5.56 26.90 20.41
CA THR A 233 -5.97 25.94 19.38
C THR A 233 -7.46 26.11 19.14
N GLN A 234 -7.82 26.51 17.92
CA GLN A 234 -9.22 26.64 17.51
C GLN A 234 -9.82 25.26 17.22
N SER A 235 -9.09 24.44 16.46
CA SER A 235 -9.45 23.05 16.16
C SER A 235 -8.28 22.13 16.42
N PRO A 236 -8.47 21.04 17.18
CA PRO A 236 -7.41 20.10 17.48
C PRO A 236 -6.92 19.38 16.21
N GLY A 237 -5.67 18.94 16.25
CA GLY A 237 -5.08 18.17 15.16
C GLY A 237 -5.25 16.67 15.39
N TYR A 238 -5.19 15.90 14.30
CA TYR A 238 -5.26 14.44 14.34
C TYR A 238 -4.19 13.81 13.46
N MET A 239 -3.54 12.77 13.98
CA MET A 239 -2.56 11.94 13.26
C MET A 239 -3.07 10.50 13.18
N LEU A 240 -2.80 9.83 12.06
CA LEU A 240 -3.08 8.42 11.85
C LEU A 240 -1.76 7.70 11.63
N ASN A 241 -1.38 6.78 12.52
CA ASN A 241 -0.14 5.98 12.39
C ASN A 241 1.11 6.83 12.08
N GLY A 242 1.24 8.00 12.74
CA GLY A 242 2.35 8.93 12.55
C GLY A 242 2.23 9.90 11.37
N ARG A 243 1.19 9.79 10.53
CA ARG A 243 0.91 10.75 9.45
C ARG A 243 -0.14 11.76 9.86
N VAL A 244 0.06 13.03 9.55
CA VAL A 244 -0.94 14.08 9.80
C VAL A 244 -2.17 13.85 8.92
N LEU A 245 -3.33 13.65 9.56
CA LEU A 245 -4.61 13.53 8.88
C LEU A 245 -5.25 14.91 8.68
N ARG A 246 -5.18 15.72 9.74
CA ARG A 246 -5.60 17.11 9.81
C ARG A 246 -4.65 17.87 10.72
N ALA A 247 -4.13 19.00 10.24
CA ALA A 247 -3.31 19.90 11.03
C ALA A 247 -4.14 20.59 12.12
N ALA A 248 -3.54 20.82 13.29
CA ALA A 248 -4.18 21.62 14.34
C ALA A 248 -4.25 23.08 13.86
N GLN A 249 -5.43 23.68 13.94
CA GLN A 249 -5.62 25.09 13.60
C GLN A 249 -5.32 25.94 14.83
N VAL A 250 -4.27 26.75 14.72
CA VAL A 250 -3.66 27.42 15.87
C VAL A 250 -3.54 28.93 15.67
N GLY A 251 -3.60 29.64 16.78
CA GLY A 251 -3.16 31.02 16.92
C GLY A 251 -1.71 31.05 17.40
N VAL A 252 -0.86 31.76 16.66
CA VAL A 252 0.57 31.91 16.97
C VAL A 252 0.85 33.27 17.58
N VAL A 253 1.72 33.33 18.58
CA VAL A 253 2.15 34.58 19.20
C VAL A 253 3.09 35.32 18.25
N LYS A 254 2.79 36.60 18.03
CA LYS A 254 3.68 37.52 17.35
C LYS A 254 3.67 38.84 18.11
N ASN A 255 4.63 39.02 18.99
CA ASN A 255 4.90 40.28 19.65
C ASN A 255 5.65 41.15 18.64
N SER A 256 4.98 42.20 18.17
CA SER A 256 5.53 43.20 17.26
C SER A 256 6.72 43.94 17.86
#